data_AF-A0A1Y4A3N9-F1
#
_entry.id   AF-A0A1Y4A3N9-F1
#
_cell.length_a   1.000
_cell.length_b   1.000
_cell.length_c   1.000
_cell.angle_alpha   90.00
_cell.angle_beta   90.00
_cell.angle_gamma   90.00
#
_symmetry.space_group_name_H-M   'P 1'
#
loop_
_entity.id
_entity.type
_entity.pdbx_description
1 polymer ?
#
loop_
_entity_poly.entity_id
_entity_poly.type
_entity_poly.pdbx_seq_one_letter_code
_entity_poly.pdbx_strand_id
1 'polypeptide(L)'
;MLVAGLLLTGTFAYFLTCGEKPATEIGTLSSIKSEPLPAFKRLVFTTEDEKMSPVVVPIGMCPADSTGSSISYVSELEPYMKMDLSEDSTLNIHFCFPKDRFPENQWHSFLSMRLQLPKEADAVYNHTPYVTTFVKGLERDTFSVSTQNRIELSECKFGTLSASGGSLHFKSGSAGHLHIDLDATNEWYIHADSFHVDTEHLTGSGTHYCRWVKNESRSLEWYPKTEGARLNIELREAAEIVRKD
;
A
#
# COMPACT_ATOMS: atom_id res chain seq x y z
N MET A 1 -1.60 27.69 -34.81
CA MET A 1 -0.78 26.75 -34.03
C MET A 1 -1.51 26.47 -32.74
N LEU A 2 -2.16 25.32 -32.66
CA LEU A 2 -3.01 24.90 -31.54
C LEU A 2 -2.34 23.65 -30.98
N VAL A 3 -1.60 23.80 -29.88
CA VAL A 3 -1.01 22.68 -29.16
C VAL A 3 -2.14 22.06 -28.34
N ALA A 4 -2.78 21.05 -28.91
CA ALA A 4 -3.70 20.18 -28.18
C ALA A 4 -2.85 19.36 -27.19
N GLY A 5 -2.93 19.73 -25.92
CA GLY A 5 -2.40 18.93 -24.82
C GLY A 5 -3.13 17.60 -24.78
N LEU A 6 -2.44 16.55 -25.20
CA LEU A 6 -2.87 15.17 -25.07
C LEU A 6 -2.86 14.84 -23.56
N LEU A 7 -4.01 14.96 -22.89
CA LEU A 7 -4.23 14.33 -21.59
C LEU A 7 -4.11 12.83 -21.82
N LEU A 8 -2.95 12.27 -21.49
CA LEU A 8 -2.72 10.84 -21.35
C LEU A 8 -3.62 10.35 -20.20
N THR A 9 -4.89 10.08 -20.52
CA THR A 9 -5.74 9.22 -19.70
C THR A 9 -5.18 7.81 -19.85
N GLY A 10 -4.08 7.53 -19.14
CA GLY A 10 -3.56 6.19 -18.95
C GLY A 10 -4.62 5.39 -18.21
N THR A 11 -5.50 4.73 -18.96
CA THR A 11 -6.40 3.70 -18.47
C THR A 11 -5.55 2.53 -18.00
N PHE A 12 -5.05 2.62 -16.77
CA PHE A 12 -4.57 1.47 -16.03
C PHE A 12 -5.77 0.58 -15.71
N ALA A 13 -6.03 -0.37 -16.58
CA ALA A 13 -6.86 -1.53 -16.28
C ALA A 13 -6.06 -2.44 -15.32
N TYR A 14 -6.03 -2.09 -14.03
CA TYR A 14 -5.52 -2.98 -12.99
C TYR A 14 -6.58 -4.02 -12.70
N PHE A 15 -6.35 -5.22 -13.23
CA PHE A 15 -7.11 -6.41 -12.91
C PHE A 15 -7.08 -6.64 -11.39
N LEU A 16 -8.27 -6.66 -10.81
CA LEU A 16 -8.58 -7.19 -9.49
C LEU A 16 -7.96 -8.59 -9.35
N THR A 17 -6.94 -8.74 -8.51
CA THR A 17 -6.56 -10.04 -7.96
C THR A 17 -7.00 -10.10 -6.50
N CYS A 18 -8.31 -10.04 -6.27
CA CYS A 18 -8.92 -10.84 -5.21
C CYS A 18 -9.32 -12.15 -5.88
N GLY A 19 -8.82 -13.28 -5.37
CA GLY A 19 -9.06 -14.59 -5.95
C GLY A 19 -10.55 -14.85 -6.22
N GLU A 20 -10.85 -15.17 -7.48
CA GLU A 20 -11.91 -16.05 -8.02
C GLU A 20 -13.34 -16.01 -7.44
N LYS A 21 -13.71 -15.06 -6.58
CA LYS A 21 -15.11 -14.84 -6.22
C LYS A 21 -15.70 -13.77 -7.13
N PRO A 22 -16.76 -14.07 -7.90
CA PRO A 22 -17.42 -13.07 -8.73
C PRO A 22 -17.97 -11.97 -7.81
N ALA A 23 -17.33 -10.80 -7.84
CA ALA A 23 -17.80 -9.63 -7.13
C ALA A 23 -18.78 -8.85 -8.02
N THR A 24 -19.84 -8.33 -7.42
CA THR A 24 -20.73 -7.38 -8.08
C THR A 24 -20.00 -6.03 -8.17
N GLU A 25 -19.68 -5.59 -9.38
CA GLU A 25 -19.02 -4.29 -9.59
C GLU A 25 -20.00 -3.13 -9.35
N ILE A 26 -19.55 -2.09 -8.64
CA ILE A 26 -20.33 -0.89 -8.31
C ILE A 26 -19.64 0.35 -8.86
N GLY A 27 -20.43 1.17 -9.54
CA GLY A 27 -20.00 2.43 -10.15
C GLY A 27 -19.63 2.28 -11.62
N THR A 28 -19.47 3.42 -12.28
CA THR A 28 -19.09 3.50 -13.70
C THR A 28 -18.02 4.56 -13.88
N LEU A 29 -17.26 4.52 -14.98
CA LEU A 29 -16.28 5.56 -15.27
C LEU A 29 -16.91 6.96 -15.38
N SER A 30 -18.17 7.04 -15.81
CA SER A 30 -18.94 8.29 -15.89
C SER A 30 -19.38 8.84 -14.53
N SER A 31 -19.38 8.02 -13.46
CA SER A 31 -19.78 8.45 -12.11
C SER A 31 -18.59 8.86 -11.23
N ILE A 32 -17.38 8.86 -11.78
CA ILE A 32 -16.18 9.30 -11.05
C ILE A 32 -16.28 10.80 -10.78
N LYS A 33 -16.22 11.14 -9.49
CA LYS A 33 -16.03 12.50 -9.01
C LYS A 33 -14.58 12.69 -8.59
N SER A 34 -14.10 13.92 -8.64
CA SER A 34 -12.77 14.30 -8.17
C SER A 34 -12.89 15.58 -7.35
N GLU A 35 -12.22 15.62 -6.21
CA GLU A 35 -12.22 16.76 -5.30
C GLU A 35 -10.82 16.98 -4.70
N PRO A 36 -10.46 18.24 -4.39
CA PRO A 36 -9.17 18.55 -3.79
C PRO A 36 -9.09 17.99 -2.36
N LEU A 37 -7.91 17.47 -2.00
CA LEU A 37 -7.62 17.05 -0.63
C LEU A 37 -6.98 18.20 0.17
N PRO A 38 -7.25 18.30 1.48
CA PRO A 38 -6.52 19.21 2.35
C PRO A 38 -5.04 18.80 2.44
N ALA A 39 -4.19 19.68 2.97
CA ALA A 39 -2.82 19.29 3.30
C ALA A 39 -2.81 18.31 4.48
N PHE A 40 -2.07 17.20 4.35
CA PHE A 40 -1.89 16.20 5.40
C PHE A 40 -0.49 15.59 5.32
N LYS A 41 -0.05 14.98 6.43
CA LYS A 41 1.21 14.23 6.51
C LYS A 41 0.96 12.72 6.52
N ARG A 42 -0.16 12.30 7.11
CA ARG A 42 -0.51 10.88 7.22
C ARG A 42 -1.88 10.63 6.63
N LEU A 43 -2.04 9.49 5.98
CA LEU A 43 -3.30 9.01 5.44
C LEU A 43 -3.65 7.70 6.13
N VAL A 44 -4.86 7.60 6.67
CA VAL A 44 -5.33 6.41 7.38
C VAL A 44 -6.66 5.95 6.79
N PHE A 45 -6.73 4.69 6.36
CA PHE A 45 -7.98 4.04 5.99
C PHE A 45 -8.44 3.11 7.10
N THR A 46 -9.72 3.21 7.45
CA THR A 46 -10.38 2.34 8.42
C THR A 46 -11.75 1.91 7.92
N THR A 47 -12.27 0.83 8.49
CA THR A 47 -13.65 0.38 8.29
C THR A 47 -14.30 0.19 9.65
N GLU A 48 -15.61 0.44 9.76
CA GLU A 48 -16.36 0.29 11.01
C GLU A 48 -16.48 -1.18 11.48
N ASP A 49 -16.44 -2.13 10.54
CA ASP A 49 -16.63 -3.55 10.85
C ASP A 49 -15.28 -4.27 10.97
N GLU A 50 -14.95 -4.76 12.16
CA GLU A 50 -13.79 -5.67 12.38
C GLU A 50 -14.03 -7.05 11.76
N LYS A 51 -15.29 -7.38 11.44
CA LYS A 51 -15.66 -8.62 10.75
C LYS A 51 -15.74 -8.40 9.25
N MET A 52 -15.60 -9.49 8.50
CA MET A 52 -15.49 -9.49 7.04
C MET A 52 -16.71 -8.82 6.38
N SER A 53 -16.58 -7.54 6.06
CA SER A 53 -17.42 -6.89 5.06
C SER A 53 -16.95 -7.39 3.68
N PRO A 54 -17.84 -7.95 2.85
CA PRO A 54 -17.46 -8.52 1.55
C PRO A 54 -17.31 -7.43 0.48
N VAL A 55 -16.93 -6.22 0.90
CA VAL A 55 -16.80 -5.03 0.06
C VAL A 55 -15.33 -4.73 -0.15
N VAL A 56 -14.94 -4.59 -1.42
CA VAL A 56 -13.60 -4.23 -1.84
C VAL A 56 -13.64 -2.83 -2.44
N VAL A 57 -12.72 -1.97 -2.02
CA VAL A 57 -12.47 -0.68 -2.64
C VAL A 57 -11.00 -0.66 -3.05
N PRO A 58 -10.64 -0.95 -4.31
CA PRO A 58 -9.25 -0.86 -4.75
C PRO A 58 -8.74 0.58 -4.58
N ILE A 59 -7.63 0.76 -3.88
CA ILE A 59 -7.06 2.09 -3.58
C ILE A 59 -5.77 2.28 -4.37
N GLY A 60 -5.77 3.21 -5.31
CA GLY A 60 -4.58 3.64 -6.04
C GLY A 60 -4.04 4.95 -5.50
N MET A 61 -2.72 5.08 -5.42
CA MET A 61 -2.04 6.29 -4.95
C MET A 61 -0.89 6.66 -5.88
N CYS A 62 -0.76 7.94 -6.15
CA CYS A 62 0.36 8.51 -6.90
C CYS A 62 0.75 9.87 -6.31
N PRO A 63 1.92 10.43 -6.63
CA PRO A 63 2.25 11.79 -6.23
C PRO A 63 1.27 12.81 -6.83
N ALA A 64 0.98 13.86 -6.07
CA ALA A 64 0.30 15.05 -6.59
C ALA A 64 1.09 15.68 -7.74
N ASP A 65 0.36 16.16 -8.75
CA ASP A 65 0.91 16.93 -9.86
C ASP A 65 0.84 18.44 -9.56
N SER A 66 1.08 19.27 -10.57
CA SER A 66 1.04 20.74 -10.43
C SER A 66 -0.33 21.30 -10.02
N THR A 67 -1.41 20.51 -10.14
CA THR A 67 -2.78 20.90 -9.77
C THR A 67 -3.07 20.68 -8.29
N GLY A 68 -2.19 19.99 -7.57
CA GLY A 68 -2.30 19.73 -6.13
C GLY A 68 -2.77 18.32 -5.80
N SER A 69 -3.01 18.08 -4.52
CA SER A 69 -3.53 16.80 -4.02
C SER A 69 -5.03 16.69 -4.25
N SER A 70 -5.48 15.51 -4.67
CA SER A 70 -6.89 15.23 -4.95
C SER A 70 -7.26 13.79 -4.60
N ILE A 71 -8.55 13.56 -4.44
CA ILE A 71 -9.16 12.23 -4.34
C ILE A 71 -10.18 12.08 -5.45
N SER A 72 -10.22 10.90 -6.07
CA SER A 72 -11.18 10.57 -7.12
C SER A 72 -11.80 9.20 -6.86
N TYR A 73 -13.12 9.12 -6.92
CA TYR A 73 -13.88 7.91 -6.58
C TYR A 73 -15.24 7.92 -7.27
N VAL A 74 -15.86 6.75 -7.42
CA VAL A 74 -17.23 6.62 -7.95
C VAL A 74 -18.24 7.17 -6.94
N SER A 75 -19.18 8.01 -7.40
CA SER A 75 -20.15 8.69 -6.53
C SER A 75 -20.98 7.77 -5.63
N GLU A 76 -21.14 6.52 -6.03
CA GLU A 76 -21.84 5.48 -5.30
C GLU A 76 -21.16 5.10 -3.98
N LEU A 77 -19.88 5.44 -3.81
CA LEU A 77 -19.12 5.24 -2.57
C LEU A 77 -19.39 6.34 -1.52
N GLU A 78 -19.88 7.50 -1.94
CA GLU A 78 -20.08 8.69 -1.11
C GLU A 78 -20.95 8.45 0.15
N PRO A 79 -22.06 7.68 0.09
CA PRO A 79 -22.87 7.39 1.29
C PRO A 79 -22.17 6.52 2.34
N TYR A 80 -21.10 5.84 1.95
CA TYR A 80 -20.38 4.83 2.74
C TYR A 80 -18.98 5.29 3.13
N MET A 81 -18.60 6.52 2.80
CA MET A 81 -17.28 7.07 3.05
C MET A 81 -17.41 8.37 3.84
N LYS A 82 -16.60 8.51 4.88
CA LYS A 82 -16.40 9.75 5.61
C LYS A 82 -14.94 10.13 5.58
N MET A 83 -14.67 11.42 5.46
CA MET A 83 -13.32 11.96 5.52
C MET A 83 -13.24 13.01 6.62
N ASP A 84 -12.20 12.94 7.42
CA ASP A 84 -11.92 13.90 8.49
C ASP A 84 -10.41 14.15 8.59
N LEU A 85 -10.04 15.39 8.88
CA LEU A 85 -8.66 15.78 9.11
C LEU A 85 -8.46 16.02 10.60
N SER A 86 -7.63 15.19 11.22
CA SER A 86 -7.23 15.34 12.61
C SER A 86 -6.25 16.51 12.82
N GLU A 87 -6.20 17.04 14.04
CA GLU A 87 -5.29 18.14 14.43
C GLU A 87 -3.81 17.83 14.17
N ASP A 88 -3.44 16.55 14.18
CA ASP A 88 -2.08 16.05 13.99
C ASP A 88 -1.67 15.92 12.51
N SER A 89 -2.47 16.48 11.58
CA SER A 89 -2.31 16.37 10.13
C SER A 89 -2.49 14.95 9.57
N THR A 90 -3.32 14.14 10.24
CA THR A 90 -3.77 12.84 9.71
C THR A 90 -5.11 13.01 9.00
N LEU A 91 -5.14 12.68 7.70
CA LEU A 91 -6.38 12.53 6.95
C LEU A 91 -6.91 11.10 7.16
N ASN A 92 -8.06 10.97 7.81
CA ASN A 92 -8.74 9.70 7.99
C ASN A 92 -9.81 9.55 6.90
N ILE A 93 -9.83 8.38 6.26
CA ILE A 93 -10.87 7.95 5.34
C ILE A 93 -11.52 6.72 5.97
N HIS A 94 -12.75 6.89 6.43
CA HIS A 94 -13.49 5.87 7.14
C HIS A 94 -14.60 5.30 6.28
N PHE A 95 -14.63 3.98 6.12
CA PHE A 95 -15.67 3.27 5.38
C PHE A 95 -16.70 2.64 6.31
N CYS A 96 -17.98 2.76 5.95
CA CYS A 96 -19.11 2.15 6.64
C CYS A 96 -19.98 1.42 5.60
N PHE A 97 -19.91 0.09 5.59
CA PHE A 97 -20.66 -0.76 4.67
C PHE A 97 -21.71 -1.57 5.44
N PRO A 98 -22.97 -1.10 5.50
CA PRO A 98 -23.98 -1.73 6.34
C PRO A 98 -24.48 -3.04 5.72
N LYS A 99 -24.75 -4.03 6.58
CA LYS A 99 -25.04 -5.42 6.17
C LYS A 99 -26.34 -5.60 5.40
N ASP A 100 -27.30 -4.70 5.57
CA ASP A 100 -28.56 -4.67 4.81
C ASP A 100 -28.33 -4.31 3.34
N ARG A 101 -27.27 -3.56 3.04
CA ARG A 101 -26.82 -3.21 1.69
C ARG A 101 -25.76 -4.15 1.16
N PHE A 102 -24.88 -4.64 2.03
CA PHE A 102 -23.73 -5.49 1.69
C PHE A 102 -23.75 -6.77 2.53
N PRO A 103 -24.59 -7.76 2.17
CA PRO A 103 -24.72 -9.00 2.93
C PRO A 103 -23.47 -9.87 2.79
N GLU A 104 -23.03 -10.50 3.90
CA GLU A 104 -21.76 -11.24 4.02
C GLU A 104 -21.54 -12.36 2.98
N ASN A 105 -22.61 -12.86 2.36
CA ASN A 105 -22.58 -13.93 1.36
C ASN A 105 -22.34 -13.45 -0.08
N GLN A 106 -22.28 -12.13 -0.32
CA GLN A 106 -22.10 -11.55 -1.65
C GLN A 106 -20.92 -10.58 -1.66
N TRP A 107 -19.97 -10.82 -2.57
CA TRP A 107 -18.84 -9.90 -2.76
C TRP A 107 -19.25 -8.72 -3.64
N HIS A 108 -18.83 -7.52 -3.23
CA HIS A 108 -19.02 -6.27 -3.94
C HIS A 108 -17.67 -5.59 -4.15
N SER A 109 -17.44 -5.01 -5.33
CA SER A 109 -16.23 -4.23 -5.58
C SER A 109 -16.63 -2.88 -6.16
N PHE A 110 -16.18 -1.80 -5.53
CA PHE A 110 -16.21 -0.50 -6.18
C PHE A 110 -15.14 -0.44 -7.25
N LEU A 111 -15.40 0.29 -8.35
CA LEU A 111 -14.51 0.31 -9.53
C LEU A 111 -13.08 0.77 -9.20
N SER A 112 -12.90 1.89 -8.48
CA SER A 112 -11.63 2.27 -7.83
C SER A 112 -11.78 3.58 -7.04
N MET A 113 -10.88 3.77 -6.08
CA MET A 113 -10.53 5.06 -5.49
C MET A 113 -9.09 5.41 -5.85
N ARG A 114 -8.81 6.68 -6.17
CA ARG A 114 -7.47 7.17 -6.48
C ARG A 114 -7.15 8.40 -5.66
N LEU A 115 -5.92 8.47 -5.13
CA LEU A 115 -5.43 9.61 -4.38
C LEU A 115 -4.12 10.14 -4.98
N GLN A 116 -4.06 11.45 -5.14
CA GLN A 116 -2.85 12.20 -5.44
C GLN A 116 -2.29 12.73 -4.12
N LEU A 117 -1.21 12.11 -3.65
CA LEU A 117 -0.62 12.39 -2.34
C LEU A 117 0.20 13.68 -2.36
N PRO A 118 -0.01 14.60 -1.40
CA PRO A 118 0.80 15.81 -1.27
C PRO A 118 2.26 15.47 -0.95
N LYS A 119 3.17 16.41 -1.19
CA LYS A 119 4.61 16.20 -1.01
C LYS A 119 4.97 15.88 0.44
N GLU A 120 4.22 16.46 1.36
CA GLU A 120 4.37 16.37 2.81
C GLU A 120 3.86 15.05 3.38
N ALA A 121 3.11 14.26 2.59
CA ALA A 121 2.65 12.95 3.01
C ALA A 121 3.84 11.99 3.14
N ASP A 122 4.09 11.53 4.37
CA ASP A 122 5.18 10.65 4.76
C ASP A 122 4.70 9.27 5.24
N ALA A 123 3.39 9.08 5.45
CA ALA A 123 2.86 7.78 5.80
C ALA A 123 1.45 7.47 5.25
N VAL A 124 1.25 6.18 4.96
CA VAL A 124 -0.05 5.61 4.58
C VAL A 124 -0.32 4.37 5.42
N TYR A 125 -1.44 4.33 6.11
CA TYR A 125 -1.86 3.18 6.91
C TYR A 125 -3.23 2.72 6.44
N ASN A 126 -3.32 1.48 5.96
CA ASN A 126 -4.56 0.89 5.53
C ASN A 126 -4.96 -0.26 6.47
N HIS A 127 -5.87 0.02 7.39
CA HIS A 127 -6.45 -0.94 8.32
C HIS A 127 -7.79 -1.50 7.81
N THR A 128 -8.04 -1.44 6.50
CA THR A 128 -9.24 -2.04 5.91
C THR A 128 -8.94 -3.48 5.49
N PRO A 129 -9.68 -4.47 6.00
CA PRO A 129 -9.52 -5.86 5.61
C PRO A 129 -9.76 -6.05 4.11
N TYR A 130 -8.98 -6.94 3.48
CA TYR A 130 -9.15 -7.37 2.07
C TYR A 130 -9.00 -6.28 1.00
N VAL A 131 -8.59 -5.06 1.35
CA VAL A 131 -8.34 -4.00 0.37
C VAL A 131 -6.88 -4.02 -0.05
N THR A 132 -6.66 -4.24 -1.35
CA THR A 132 -5.33 -4.06 -1.94
C THR A 132 -5.05 -2.58 -2.19
N THR A 133 -3.89 -2.14 -1.72
CA THR A 133 -3.38 -0.79 -1.92
C THR A 133 -2.32 -0.80 -3.02
N PHE A 134 -2.41 0.13 -3.97
CA PHE A 134 -1.43 0.29 -5.04
C PHE A 134 -0.80 1.66 -4.93
N VAL A 135 0.52 1.72 -4.84
CA VAL A 135 1.27 2.98 -4.85
C VAL A 135 2.18 3.00 -6.06
N LYS A 136 2.08 4.08 -6.82
CA LYS A 136 2.80 4.23 -8.08
C LYS A 136 3.55 5.56 -8.16
N GLY A 137 4.81 5.51 -8.60
CA GLY A 137 5.56 6.72 -8.97
C GLY A 137 5.96 7.60 -7.78
N LEU A 138 5.87 7.09 -6.54
CA LEU A 138 6.09 7.91 -5.35
C LEU A 138 7.58 7.99 -5.03
N GLU A 139 8.11 9.20 -4.95
CA GLU A 139 9.50 9.47 -4.53
C GLU A 139 9.54 10.22 -3.20
N ARG A 140 10.16 9.65 -2.16
CA ARG A 140 10.30 10.28 -0.83
C ARG A 140 11.65 9.93 -0.21
N ASP A 141 12.17 10.81 0.64
CA ASP A 141 13.35 10.46 1.43
C ASP A 141 12.98 9.40 2.48
N THR A 142 11.99 9.69 3.33
CA THR A 142 11.44 8.75 4.29
C THR A 142 9.95 8.51 4.01
N PHE A 143 9.52 7.24 4.02
CA PHE A 143 8.11 6.89 3.88
C PHE A 143 7.76 5.68 4.76
N SER A 144 6.59 5.71 5.38
CA SER A 144 6.05 4.60 6.17
C SER A 144 4.76 4.07 5.55
N VAL A 145 4.63 2.75 5.46
CA VAL A 145 3.41 2.14 4.96
C VAL A 145 3.02 0.90 5.75
N SER A 146 1.73 0.80 6.10
CA SER A 146 1.17 -0.41 6.70
C SER A 146 -0.13 -0.79 6.02
N THR A 147 -0.36 -2.08 5.79
CA THR A 147 -1.61 -2.58 5.19
C THR A 147 -2.08 -3.85 5.89
N GLN A 148 -3.38 -4.01 6.10
CA GLN A 148 -3.90 -5.26 6.64
C GLN A 148 -3.87 -6.41 5.61
N ASN A 149 -4.13 -6.10 4.33
CA ASN A 149 -4.24 -7.11 3.28
C ASN A 149 -3.00 -7.17 2.39
N ARG A 150 -2.95 -6.35 1.33
CA ARG A 150 -1.86 -6.34 0.36
C ARG A 150 -1.51 -4.92 -0.03
N ILE A 151 -0.23 -4.68 -0.27
CA ILE A 151 0.25 -3.46 -0.92
C ILE A 151 1.18 -3.80 -2.06
N GLU A 152 1.05 -3.06 -3.16
CA GLU A 152 1.97 -3.10 -4.29
C GLU A 152 2.61 -1.74 -4.51
N LEU A 153 3.94 -1.71 -4.52
CA LEU A 153 4.74 -0.53 -4.81
C LEU A 153 5.38 -0.68 -6.19
N SER A 154 5.13 0.28 -7.09
CA SER A 154 5.63 0.26 -8.46
C SER A 154 6.17 1.62 -8.87
N GLU A 155 7.29 1.64 -9.58
CA GLU A 155 7.96 2.87 -10.03
C GLU A 155 8.26 3.83 -8.86
N CYS A 156 8.50 3.32 -7.64
CA CYS A 156 8.71 4.14 -6.45
C CYS A 156 10.20 4.30 -6.10
N LYS A 157 10.55 5.37 -5.39
CA LYS A 157 11.92 5.59 -4.91
C LYS A 157 11.94 6.12 -3.48
N PHE A 158 12.65 5.41 -2.61
CA PHE A 158 12.75 5.76 -1.20
C PHE A 158 14.21 5.84 -0.74
N GLY A 159 14.53 6.83 0.10
CA GLY A 159 15.76 6.78 0.91
C GLY A 159 15.62 5.69 1.97
N THR A 160 14.57 5.81 2.78
CA THR A 160 14.14 4.88 3.82
C THR A 160 12.66 4.57 3.67
N LEU A 161 12.33 3.29 3.58
CA LEU A 161 10.97 2.77 3.54
C LEU A 161 10.74 1.85 4.74
N SER A 162 9.78 2.18 5.58
CA SER A 162 9.25 1.27 6.60
C SER A 162 7.96 0.64 6.07
N ALA A 163 7.92 -0.68 5.98
CA ALA A 163 6.78 -1.41 5.46
C ALA A 163 6.37 -2.56 6.39
N SER A 164 5.07 -2.67 6.67
CA SER A 164 4.50 -3.76 7.46
C SER A 164 3.12 -4.17 6.95
N GLY A 165 2.66 -5.38 7.24
CA GLY A 165 1.29 -5.76 6.91
C GLY A 165 1.08 -7.18 6.41
N GLY A 166 -0.11 -7.43 5.86
CA GLY A 166 -0.47 -8.75 5.35
C GLY A 166 0.52 -9.26 4.28
N SER A 167 0.57 -8.61 3.13
CA SER A 167 1.40 -9.03 1.99
C SER A 167 2.02 -7.83 1.29
N LEU A 168 3.35 -7.75 1.27
CA LEU A 168 4.10 -6.63 0.71
C LEU A 168 4.70 -7.01 -0.64
N HIS A 169 4.37 -6.27 -1.71
CA HIS A 169 4.91 -6.52 -3.05
C HIS A 169 5.69 -5.30 -3.57
N PHE A 170 7.00 -5.44 -3.66
CA PHE A 170 7.90 -4.44 -4.22
C PHE A 170 8.12 -4.76 -5.70
N LYS A 171 7.32 -4.16 -6.60
CA LYS A 171 7.27 -4.47 -8.03
C LYS A 171 8.39 -3.81 -8.82
N SER A 172 8.56 -2.50 -8.68
CA SER A 172 9.62 -1.78 -9.37
C SER A 172 10.00 -0.50 -8.64
N GLY A 173 11.28 -0.11 -8.69
CA GLY A 173 11.78 1.04 -7.95
C GLY A 173 13.07 0.80 -7.18
N SER A 174 13.27 1.57 -6.11
CA SER A 174 14.39 1.37 -5.20
C SER A 174 14.10 1.86 -3.78
N ALA A 175 14.78 1.26 -2.81
CA ALA A 175 14.87 1.75 -1.43
C ALA A 175 16.33 1.66 -0.94
N GLY A 176 16.89 2.73 -0.40
CA GLY A 176 18.21 2.65 0.27
C GLY A 176 18.13 1.77 1.51
N HIS A 177 17.12 2.00 2.35
CA HIS A 177 16.85 1.21 3.54
C HIS A 177 15.41 0.72 3.53
N LEU A 178 15.20 -0.59 3.62
CA LEU A 178 13.89 -1.21 3.75
C LEU A 178 13.76 -1.82 5.15
N HIS A 179 12.89 -1.27 5.99
CA HIS A 179 12.60 -1.79 7.31
C HIS A 179 11.34 -2.64 7.29
N ILE A 180 11.45 -3.89 7.74
CA ILE A 180 10.33 -4.82 7.86
C ILE A 180 10.29 -5.39 9.28
N ASP A 181 9.12 -5.30 9.90
CA ASP A 181 8.81 -5.95 11.16
C ASP A 181 8.12 -7.30 10.91
N LEU A 182 8.83 -8.38 11.19
CA LEU A 182 8.36 -9.76 10.98
C LEU A 182 7.25 -10.18 11.95
N ASP A 183 7.06 -9.45 13.06
CA ASP A 183 5.89 -9.68 13.94
C ASP A 183 4.60 -9.13 13.32
N ALA A 184 4.73 -8.10 12.49
CA ALA A 184 3.63 -7.38 11.87
C ALA A 184 3.50 -7.66 10.37
N THR A 185 4.29 -8.60 9.83
CA THR A 185 4.35 -8.91 8.39
C THR A 185 4.15 -10.39 8.14
N ASN A 186 3.13 -10.78 7.37
CA ASN A 186 2.94 -12.21 7.05
C ASN A 186 3.88 -12.66 5.94
N GLU A 187 4.02 -11.86 4.88
CA GLU A 187 4.89 -12.15 3.74
C GLU A 187 5.31 -10.88 2.99
N TRP A 188 6.47 -10.94 2.34
CA TRP A 188 6.91 -9.92 1.40
C TRP A 188 7.63 -10.52 0.20
N TYR A 189 7.57 -9.80 -0.92
CA TYR A 189 8.14 -10.20 -2.19
C TYR A 189 8.84 -9.02 -2.86
N ILE A 190 10.14 -9.15 -3.08
CA ILE A 190 10.93 -8.19 -3.86
C ILE A 190 11.10 -8.74 -5.28
N HIS A 191 10.64 -7.99 -6.28
CA HIS A 191 10.92 -8.31 -7.67
C HIS A 191 12.35 -7.87 -8.01
N ALA A 192 13.33 -8.72 -7.73
CA ALA A 192 14.76 -8.41 -7.81
C ALA A 192 15.25 -7.85 -9.15
N ASP A 193 14.57 -8.15 -10.27
CA ASP A 193 14.91 -7.62 -11.60
C ASP A 193 14.53 -6.14 -11.79
N SER A 194 13.62 -5.62 -10.95
CA SER A 194 13.01 -4.31 -11.15
C SER A 194 12.90 -3.45 -9.90
N PHE A 195 13.07 -4.02 -8.70
CA PHE A 195 13.09 -3.31 -7.42
C PHE A 195 14.40 -3.58 -6.68
N HIS A 196 15.16 -2.53 -6.40
CA HIS A 196 16.50 -2.64 -5.81
C HIS A 196 16.50 -2.14 -4.36
N VAL A 197 17.04 -2.95 -3.44
CA VAL A 197 17.23 -2.55 -2.05
C VAL A 197 18.71 -2.53 -1.70
N ASP A 198 19.22 -1.45 -1.12
CA ASP A 198 20.62 -1.47 -0.63
C ASP A 198 20.68 -2.29 0.67
N THR A 199 19.92 -1.91 1.71
CA THR A 199 19.90 -2.64 2.98
C THR A 199 18.49 -3.01 3.42
N GLU A 200 18.24 -4.31 3.61
CA GLU A 200 17.06 -4.82 4.31
C GLU A 200 17.33 -4.90 5.82
N HIS A 201 16.51 -4.21 6.61
CA HIS A 201 16.53 -4.20 8.06
C HIS A 201 15.34 -5.01 8.58
N LEU A 202 15.62 -6.21 9.06
CA LEU A 202 14.58 -7.10 9.59
C LEU A 202 14.57 -7.03 11.12
N THR A 203 13.37 -6.88 11.68
CA THR A 203 13.14 -6.94 13.13
C THR A 203 12.08 -7.98 13.46
N GLY A 204 12.10 -8.55 14.65
CA GLY A 204 11.06 -9.50 15.06
C GLY A 204 11.35 -10.19 16.39
N SER A 205 10.31 -10.78 16.94
CA SER A 205 10.34 -11.63 18.14
C SER A 205 10.24 -13.11 17.77
N GLY A 206 10.70 -14.00 18.65
CA GLY A 206 10.59 -15.45 18.42
C GLY A 206 11.44 -15.96 17.23
N THR A 207 10.96 -17.00 16.54
CA THR A 207 11.70 -17.62 15.42
C THR A 207 11.01 -17.36 14.10
N HIS A 208 11.74 -16.74 13.18
CA HIS A 208 11.29 -16.42 11.83
C HIS A 208 12.05 -17.21 10.77
N TYR A 209 11.40 -17.43 9.63
CA TYR A 209 11.97 -18.11 8.47
C TYR A 209 11.72 -17.25 7.23
N CYS A 210 12.78 -16.89 6.53
CA CYS A 210 12.66 -16.18 5.26
C CYS A 210 13.55 -16.83 4.19
N ARG A 211 13.15 -16.60 2.94
CA ARG A 211 13.99 -16.90 1.78
C ARG A 211 14.63 -15.60 1.36
N TRP A 212 15.91 -15.67 1.03
CA TRP A 212 16.63 -14.53 0.49
C TRP A 212 17.33 -14.93 -0.81
N VAL A 213 17.01 -14.21 -1.87
CA VAL A 213 17.50 -14.44 -3.21
C VAL A 213 18.50 -13.34 -3.56
N LYS A 214 19.54 -13.72 -4.32
CA LYS A 214 20.53 -12.77 -4.81
C LYS A 214 19.84 -11.64 -5.59
N ASN A 215 20.29 -10.41 -5.36
CA ASN A 215 19.77 -9.16 -5.92
C ASN A 215 18.43 -8.66 -5.32
N GLU A 216 17.82 -9.34 -4.34
CA GLU A 216 16.70 -8.75 -3.58
C GLU A 216 17.17 -7.55 -2.76
N SER A 217 18.32 -7.70 -2.09
CA SER A 217 19.07 -6.60 -1.51
C SER A 217 20.58 -6.81 -1.57
N ARG A 218 21.35 -5.75 -1.34
CA ARG A 218 22.82 -5.84 -1.23
C ARG A 218 23.26 -6.42 0.12
N SER A 219 22.59 -6.04 1.20
CA SER A 219 22.88 -6.52 2.56
C SER A 219 21.60 -6.70 3.36
N LEU A 220 21.57 -7.74 4.20
CA LEU A 220 20.50 -7.95 5.19
C LEU A 220 21.07 -7.79 6.59
N GLU A 221 20.40 -6.98 7.41
CA GLU A 221 20.69 -6.73 8.82
C GLU A 221 19.52 -7.22 9.69
N TRP A 222 19.82 -8.06 10.67
CA TRP A 222 18.84 -8.60 11.62
C TRP A 222 18.98 -7.94 12.99
N TYR A 223 17.86 -7.40 13.48
CA TYR A 223 17.73 -6.75 14.79
C TYR A 223 16.68 -7.48 15.64
N PRO A 224 17.08 -8.47 16.45
CA PRO A 224 16.15 -9.23 17.28
C PRO A 224 15.50 -8.32 18.34
N LYS A 225 14.17 -8.42 18.51
CA LYS A 225 13.43 -7.64 19.52
C LYS A 225 13.49 -8.25 20.93
N THR A 226 13.73 -9.55 21.02
CA THR A 226 13.75 -10.29 22.29
C THR A 226 14.97 -11.20 22.37
N GLU A 227 15.43 -11.46 23.59
CA GLU A 227 16.44 -12.48 23.83
C GLU A 227 15.97 -13.83 23.26
N GLY A 228 16.87 -14.53 22.56
CA GLY A 228 16.57 -15.81 21.93
C GLY A 228 15.78 -15.72 20.63
N ALA A 229 15.46 -14.53 20.11
CA ALA A 229 14.87 -14.41 18.79
C ALA A 229 15.85 -14.88 17.69
N ARG A 230 15.33 -15.55 16.66
CA ARG A 230 16.12 -16.22 15.62
C ARG A 230 15.55 -15.87 14.24
N LEU A 231 16.46 -15.59 13.31
CA LEU A 231 16.15 -15.49 11.89
C LEU A 231 16.84 -16.66 11.16
N ASN A 232 16.04 -17.49 10.49
CA ASN A 232 16.54 -18.58 9.66
C ASN A 232 16.42 -18.16 8.20
N ILE A 233 17.54 -18.10 7.48
CA ILE A 233 17.60 -17.63 6.10
C ILE A 233 17.93 -18.82 5.18
N GLU A 234 17.05 -19.10 4.22
CA GLU A 234 17.35 -19.97 3.09
C GLU A 234 18.02 -19.13 1.98
N LEU A 235 19.33 -19.30 1.81
CA LEU A 235 20.10 -18.69 0.74
C LEU A 235 20.02 -19.54 -0.53
N ARG A 236 19.46 -18.98 -1.61
CA ARG A 236 19.40 -19.69 -2.90
C ARG A 236 20.58 -19.41 -3.81
N GLU A 237 21.27 -18.29 -3.59
CA GLU A 237 22.43 -17.85 -4.37
C GLU A 237 23.43 -17.12 -3.44
N ALA A 238 24.66 -16.88 -3.91
CA ALA A 238 25.71 -16.23 -3.12
C ALA A 238 25.34 -14.77 -2.78
N ALA A 239 25.32 -14.45 -1.49
CA ALA A 239 24.88 -13.15 -0.99
C ALA A 239 25.52 -12.83 0.40
N GLU A 240 25.58 -11.54 0.79
CA GLU A 240 26.27 -11.06 2.00
C GLU A 240 25.30 -10.86 3.19
N ILE A 241 25.57 -11.50 4.33
CA ILE A 241 24.78 -11.36 5.57
C ILE A 241 25.64 -10.73 6.66
N VAL A 242 25.13 -9.67 7.30
CA VAL A 242 25.79 -9.00 8.43
C VAL A 242 24.91 -9.11 9.67
N ARG A 243 25.44 -9.75 10.72
CA ARG A 243 24.81 -9.74 12.04
C ARG A 243 25.28 -8.50 12.82
N LYS A 244 24.34 -7.74 13.39
CA LYS A 244 24.63 -6.67 14.35
C LYS A 244 24.36 -7.19 15.76
N ASP A 245 25.24 -6.83 16.69
CA ASP A 245 25.14 -7.16 18.11
C ASP A 245 24.45 -6.04 18.90
#